data_AF-G9XEH9-F1
#
_entry.id   AF-G9XEH9-F1
#
_cell.length_a   1.000
_cell.length_b   1.000
_cell.length_c   1.000
_cell.angle_alpha   90.00
_cell.angle_beta   90.00
_cell.angle_gamma   90.00
#
_symmetry.space_group_name_H-M   'P 1'
#
loop_
_entity.id
_entity.type
_entity.pdbx_description
1 polymer ?
#
loop_
_entity_poly.entity_id
_entity_poly.type
_entity_poly.pdbx_seq_one_letter_code
_entity_poly.pdbx_strand_id
1 'polypeptide(L)'
;EYKEDIILLVCDGAIWHKSKTLKIPQNIKITHIPPYTPEMNPIEQIWKQIRQMGFKNEVFRTLNEVVDRLCDTINLLTKDMVKSITRREWIKSIF
;
A
#
# COMPACT_ATOMS: atom_id res chain seq x y z
N GLU A 1 1.19 -16.26 9.49
CA GLU A 1 2.59 -15.84 9.54
C GLU A 1 2.88 -14.84 10.66
N TYR A 2 2.01 -13.85 10.92
CA TYR A 2 2.30 -12.74 11.85
C TYR A 2 1.42 -12.70 13.11
N LYS A 3 1.23 -13.83 13.79
CA LYS A 3 0.31 -13.91 14.96
C LYS A 3 0.81 -13.12 16.17
N GLU A 4 2.13 -13.06 16.35
CA GLU A 4 2.78 -12.37 17.48
C GLU A 4 3.20 -10.94 17.14
N ASP A 5 3.10 -10.53 15.87
CA ASP A 5 3.52 -9.19 15.44
C ASP A 5 2.40 -8.18 15.58
N ILE A 6 2.77 -6.94 15.93
CA ILE A 6 1.88 -5.79 15.84
C ILE A 6 1.87 -5.28 14.39
N ILE A 7 0.71 -5.34 13.76
CA ILE A 7 0.49 -4.84 12.40
C ILE A 7 -0.02 -3.40 12.47
N LEU A 8 0.75 -2.47 11.93
CA LEU A 8 0.29 -1.10 11.71
C LEU A 8 -0.39 -0.99 10.34
N LEU A 9 -1.69 -0.75 10.33
CA LEU A 9 -2.45 -0.46 9.11
C LEU A 9 -2.57 1.06 8.94
N VAL A 10 -1.90 1.59 7.92
CA VAL A 10 -1.94 3.00 7.56
C VAL A 10 -3.06 3.22 6.55
N CYS A 11 -4.05 4.04 6.92
CA CYS A 11 -5.21 4.35 6.08
C CYS A 11 -5.23 5.83 5.70
N ASP A 12 -5.71 6.12 4.50
CA ASP A 12 -6.06 7.49 4.10
C ASP A 12 -7.39 7.95 4.70
N GLY A 13 -7.83 9.15 4.32
CA GLY A 13 -9.04 9.78 4.80
C GLY A 13 -10.35 9.27 4.19
N ALA A 14 -10.33 8.25 3.31
CA ALA A 14 -11.52 7.78 2.60
C ALA A 14 -12.64 7.34 3.56
N ILE A 15 -13.89 7.65 3.21
CA ILE A 15 -15.05 7.46 4.09
C ILE A 15 -15.21 5.98 4.49
N TRP A 16 -14.95 5.06 3.57
CA TRP A 16 -15.05 3.62 3.82
C TRP A 16 -13.99 3.08 4.80
N HIS A 17 -12.91 3.83 5.09
CA HIS A 17 -11.92 3.45 6.10
C HIS A 17 -12.35 3.80 7.53
N LYS A 18 -13.48 4.51 7.72
CA LYS A 18 -13.92 5.05 9.03
C LYS A 18 -15.11 4.31 9.63
N SER A 19 -15.35 3.06 9.21
CA SER A 19 -16.45 2.27 9.76
C SER A 19 -16.28 2.07 11.27
N LYS A 20 -17.30 2.46 12.04
CA LYS A 20 -17.34 2.26 13.50
C LYS A 20 -17.74 0.83 13.90
N THR A 21 -18.20 0.02 12.95
CA THR A 21 -18.66 -1.35 13.22
C THR A 21 -17.58 -2.41 13.00
N LEU A 22 -16.42 -2.00 12.46
CA LEU A 22 -15.31 -2.91 12.20
C LEU A 22 -14.69 -3.39 13.52
N LYS A 23 -14.69 -4.70 13.74
CA LYS A 23 -13.98 -5.32 14.86
C LYS A 23 -12.51 -5.49 14.48
N ILE A 24 -11.63 -4.71 15.11
CA ILE A 24 -10.19 -4.73 14.85
C ILE A 24 -9.54 -5.78 15.77
N PRO A 25 -8.78 -6.75 15.22
CA PRO A 25 -8.00 -7.70 16.02
C PRO A 25 -7.00 -6.98 16.94
N GLN A 26 -6.68 -7.58 18.09
CA GLN A 26 -5.78 -6.97 19.09
C GLN A 26 -4.37 -6.68 18.56
N ASN A 27 -3.91 -7.46 17.59
CA ASN A 27 -2.59 -7.30 16.97
C ASN A 27 -2.57 -6.31 15.80
N ILE A 28 -3.69 -5.63 15.48
CA ILE A 28 -3.75 -4.63 14.41
C ILE A 28 -4.04 -3.25 15.02
N LYS A 29 -3.19 -2.27 14.70
CA LYS A 29 -3.42 -0.86 15.00
C LYS A 29 -3.69 -0.10 13.71
N ILE A 30 -4.81 0.61 13.64
CA ILE A 30 -5.14 1.46 12.49
C ILE A 30 -4.68 2.88 12.81
N THR A 31 -3.92 3.49 11.90
CA THR A 31 -3.54 4.91 11.95
C THR A 31 -4.01 5.61 10.68
N HIS A 32 -4.44 6.86 10.81
CA HIS A 32 -4.88 7.67 9.69
C HIS A 32 -3.85 8.75 9.40
N ILE A 33 -3.48 8.87 8.13
CA ILE A 33 -2.67 10.00 7.67
C ILE A 33 -3.52 11.28 7.58
N PRO A 34 -2.91 12.47 7.64
CA PRO A 34 -3.60 13.73 7.41
C PRO A 34 -4.35 13.76 6.07
N PRO A 35 -5.40 14.58 5.93
CA PRO A 35 -6.06 14.78 4.64
C PRO A 35 -5.08 15.29 3.58
N TYR A 36 -5.24 14.82 2.34
CA TYR A 36 -4.51 15.30 1.16
C TYR A 36 -2.97 15.11 1.20
N THR A 37 -2.47 14.10 1.92
CA THR A 37 -1.03 13.78 1.99
C THR A 37 -0.68 12.41 1.35
N PRO A 38 -0.87 12.24 0.02
CA PRO A 38 -0.57 10.97 -0.67
C PRO A 38 0.90 10.54 -0.55
N GLU A 39 1.83 11.48 -0.33
CA GLU A 39 3.24 11.21 -0.07
C GLU A 39 3.49 10.45 1.24
N MET A 40 2.55 10.55 2.20
CA MET A 40 2.57 9.77 3.43
C MET A 40 1.99 8.38 3.24
N ASN A 41 1.19 8.13 2.20
CA ASN A 41 0.57 6.83 1.98
C ASN A 41 1.55 5.85 1.31
N PRO A 42 2.01 4.78 1.99
CA PRO A 42 3.01 3.87 1.41
C PRO A 42 2.54 3.18 0.13
N ILE A 43 1.23 2.92 -0.02
CA ILE A 43 0.70 2.26 -1.22
C ILE A 43 0.86 3.14 -2.48
N GLU A 44 0.82 4.47 -2.34
CA GLU A 44 1.02 5.38 -3.48
C GLU A 44 2.44 5.31 -4.02
N GLN A 45 3.42 5.03 -3.14
CA GLN A 45 4.81 4.82 -3.54
C GLN A 45 4.97 3.50 -4.30
N ILE A 46 4.27 2.46 -3.85
CA ILE A 46 4.20 1.17 -4.55
C ILE A 46 3.57 1.35 -5.93
N TRP A 47 2.46 2.08 -6.03
CA TRP A 47 1.80 2.36 -7.30
C TRP A 47 2.70 3.14 -8.26
N LYS A 48 3.46 4.12 -7.76
CA LYS A 48 4.45 4.83 -8.57
C LYS A 48 5.52 3.88 -9.12
N GLN A 49 6.02 2.96 -8.30
CA GLN A 49 7.01 1.97 -8.72
C GLN A 49 6.45 0.99 -9.77
N ILE A 50 5.24 0.46 -9.56
CA ILE A 50 4.54 -0.43 -10.51
C ILE A 50 4.35 0.28 -11.86
N ARG A 51 3.91 1.54 -11.85
CA ARG A 51 3.74 2.32 -13.10
C ARG A 51 5.05 2.47 -13.88
N GLN A 52 6.16 2.69 -13.17
CA GLN A 52 7.48 2.82 -13.79
C GLN A 52 8.02 1.49 -14.35
N MET A 53 7.74 0.37 -13.68
CA MET A 53 8.25 -0.95 -14.07
C MET A 53 7.45 -1.60 -15.20
N GLY A 54 6.12 -1.54 -15.15
CA GLY A 54 5.26 -2.40 -15.96
C GLY A 54 4.27 -1.71 -16.89
N PHE A 55 4.11 -0.38 -16.80
CA PHE A 55 3.00 0.34 -17.46
C PHE A 55 3.44 1.56 -18.27
N LYS A 56 4.73 1.69 -18.60
CA LYS A 56 5.22 2.85 -19.33
C LYS A 56 4.86 2.75 -20.83
N ASN A 57 4.02 3.68 -21.29
CA ASN A 57 3.61 3.82 -22.69
C ASN A 57 2.95 2.58 -23.30
N GLU A 58 2.18 1.84 -22.49
CA GLU A 58 1.45 0.67 -22.97
C GLU A 58 -0.03 0.96 -23.16
N VAL A 59 -0.61 0.33 -24.17
CA VAL A 59 -2.04 0.36 -24.47
C VAL A 59 -2.55 -1.08 -24.42
N PHE A 60 -3.57 -1.30 -23.60
CA PHE A 60 -4.21 -2.60 -23.43
C PHE A 60 -5.57 -2.60 -24.12
N ARG A 61 -5.92 -3.71 -24.76
CA ARG A 61 -7.20 -3.88 -25.48
C ARG A 61 -8.31 -4.33 -24.55
N THR A 62 -7.96 -5.02 -23.46
CA THR A 62 -8.93 -5.55 -22.50
C THR A 62 -8.49 -5.30 -21.06
N LEU A 63 -9.44 -5.33 -20.14
CA LEU A 63 -9.14 -5.24 -18.71
C LEU A 63 -8.28 -6.42 -18.23
N ASN A 64 -8.48 -7.62 -18.79
CA ASN A 64 -7.70 -8.79 -18.41
C ASN A 64 -6.21 -8.58 -18.71
N GLU A 65 -5.86 -8.01 -19.86
CA GLU A 65 -4.47 -7.68 -20.19
C GLU A 65 -3.84 -6.70 -19.18
N VAL A 66 -4.63 -5.74 -18.65
CA VAL A 66 -4.18 -4.82 -17.59
C VAL A 66 -3.92 -5.58 -16.28
N VAL A 67 -4.82 -6.49 -15.91
CA VAL A 67 -4.71 -7.28 -14.69
C VAL A 67 -3.52 -8.24 -14.76
N ASP A 68 -3.35 -8.94 -15.88
CA ASP A 68 -2.24 -9.85 -16.12
C ASP A 68 -0.91 -9.10 -16.01
N ARG A 69 -0.80 -7.94 -16.70
CA ARG A 69 0.39 -7.09 -16.59
C ARG A 69 0.64 -6.61 -15.16
N LEU A 70 -0.42 -6.28 -14.43
CA LEU A 70 -0.30 -5.85 -13.04
C LEU A 70 0.24 -6.97 -12.16
N CYS A 71 -0.29 -8.19 -12.30
CA CYS A 71 0.17 -9.37 -11.58
C CYS A 71 1.65 -9.67 -11.88
N ASP A 72 2.04 -9.67 -13.15
CA ASP A 72 3.43 -9.85 -13.56
C ASP A 72 4.35 -8.81 -12.91
N THR A 73 3.94 -7.54 -12.92
CA THR A 73 4.73 -6.44 -12.35
C THR A 73 4.83 -6.54 -10.82
N ILE A 74 3.75 -6.93 -10.14
CA ILE A 74 3.75 -7.11 -8.68
C ILE A 74 4.68 -8.26 -8.29
N ASN A 75 4.70 -9.36 -9.05
CA ASN A 75 5.55 -10.52 -8.79
C ASN A 75 7.05 -10.19 -8.93
N LEU A 76 7.42 -9.11 -9.61
CA LEU A 76 8.79 -8.60 -9.68
C LEU A 76 9.20 -7.78 -8.45
N LEU A 77 8.25 -7.35 -7.61
CA LEU A 77 8.58 -6.59 -6.41
C LEU A 77 9.19 -7.50 -5.35
N THR A 78 10.45 -7.23 -5.00
CA THR A 78 11.12 -7.94 -3.90
C THR A 78 10.78 -7.33 -2.54
N LYS A 79 10.93 -8.11 -1.47
CA LYS A 79 10.76 -7.61 -0.09
C LYS A 79 11.65 -6.40 0.20
N ASP A 80 12.88 -6.38 -0.30
CA ASP A 80 13.83 -5.27 -0.12
C ASP A 80 13.41 -4.02 -0.91
N MET A 81 12.87 -4.19 -2.12
CA MET A 81 12.29 -3.08 -2.88
C MET A 81 11.12 -2.48 -2.13
N VAL A 82 10.16 -3.29 -1.69
CA VAL A 82 8.99 -2.85 -0.91
C VAL A 82 9.45 -2.13 0.37
N LYS A 83 10.41 -2.69 1.10
CA LYS A 83 10.94 -2.07 2.32
C LYS A 83 11.61 -0.73 2.03
N SER A 84 12.41 -0.62 0.97
CA SER A 84 13.12 0.63 0.65
C SER A 84 12.18 1.76 0.24
N ILE A 85 11.12 1.48 -0.52
CA ILE A 85 10.17 2.50 -1.00
C ILE A 85 9.13 2.90 0.06
N THR A 86 8.74 1.98 0.95
CA THR A 86 7.71 2.23 1.98
C THR A 86 8.26 2.68 3.32
N ARG A 87 9.56 2.47 3.61
CA ARG A 87 10.15 2.93 4.87
C ARG A 87 10.16 4.46 4.92
N ARG A 88 9.50 5.01 5.94
CA ARG A 88 9.43 6.45 6.22
C ARG A 88 9.71 6.70 7.69
N GLU A 89 10.39 7.80 7.98
CA GLU A 89 10.76 8.15 9.36
C GLU A 89 9.55 8.43 10.25
N TRP A 90 8.47 9.03 9.70
CA TRP A 90 7.25 9.30 10.46
C TRP A 90 6.54 8.02 10.95
N ILE A 91 6.70 6.89 10.26
CA ILE A 91 6.16 5.59 10.71
C ILE A 91 6.86 5.16 12.00
N LYS A 92 8.15 5.49 12.14
CA LYS A 92 8.90 5.20 13.37
C LYS A 92 8.39 6.04 14.53
N SER A 93 7.98 7.29 14.32
CA SER A 93 7.44 8.13 15.41
C SER A 93 6.05 7.74 15.90
N ILE A 94 5.37 6.80 15.24
CA ILE A 94 4.11 6.21 15.73
C ILE A 94 4.38 5.13 16.79
N PHE A 95 5.62 4.65 16.87
CA PHE A 95 6.11 3.67 17.84
C PHE A 95 7.15 4.31 18.76
#